data_AF-A0A497RZY5-F1
#
_entry.id   AF-A0A497RZY5-F1
#
_cell.length_a   1.000
_cell.length_b   1.000
_cell.length_c   1.000
_cell.angle_alpha   90.00
_cell.angle_beta   90.00
_cell.angle_gamma   90.00
#
_symmetry.space_group_name_H-M   'P 1'
#
loop_
_entity.id
_entity.type
_entity.pdbx_description
1 polymer ?
#
loop_
_entity_poly.entity_id
_entity_poly.type
_entity_poly.pdbx_seq_one_letter_code
_entity_poly.pdbx_strand_id
1 'polypeptide(L)' 'MVASHYVIEKILEKWTDLRDLKNEFEKFSKRYPDDIEFQRIYNEFKDYLRINTERLERIRSELEVLEKNRKTEVSNTLL' A
#
# COMPACT_ATOMS: atom_id res chain seq x y z
N MET A 1 -16.59 20.19 8.26
CA MET A 1 -17.19 19.24 9.23
C MET A 1 -16.13 18.21 9.57
N VAL A 2 -16.01 17.80 10.84
CA VAL A 2 -14.99 16.84 11.32
C VAL A 2 -15.58 15.42 11.33
N ALA A 3 -14.73 14.40 11.10
CA ALA A 3 -15.10 13.00 11.17
C ALA A 3 -15.61 12.66 12.59
N SER A 4 -16.75 11.98 12.65
CA SER A 4 -17.34 11.57 13.92
C SER A 4 -16.66 10.31 14.47
N HIS A 5 -16.87 10.03 15.76
CA HIS A 5 -16.42 8.80 16.41
C HIS A 5 -16.78 7.53 15.60
N TYR A 6 -18.02 7.45 15.10
CA TYR A 6 -18.48 6.34 14.26
C TYR A 6 -17.62 6.13 13.00
N VAL A 7 -17.15 7.20 12.37
CA VAL A 7 -16.29 7.12 11.18
C VAL A 7 -14.95 6.50 11.56
N ILE A 8 -14.38 6.91 12.69
CA ILE A 8 -13.12 6.38 13.19
C ILE A 8 -13.26 4.89 13.53
N GLU A 9 -14.32 4.49 14.24
CA GLU A 9 -14.58 3.08 14.54
C GLU A 9 -14.70 2.22 13.27
N LYS A 10 -15.42 2.71 12.25
CA LYS A 10 -15.58 1.97 10.99
C LYS A 10 -14.27 1.73 10.26
N ILE A 11 -13.33 2.67 10.33
CA ILE A 11 -11.98 2.49 9.76
C ILE A 11 -11.21 1.46 10.59
N LEU A 12 -11.25 1.56 11.92
CA LEU A 12 -10.56 0.63 12.82
C LEU A 12 -11.09 -0.81 12.69
N GLU A 13 -12.38 -1.01 12.48
CA GLU A 13 -12.99 -2.33 12.21
C GLU A 13 -12.39 -3.03 10.98
N LYS A 14 -11.86 -2.26 10.02
CA LYS A 14 -11.30 -2.77 8.76
C LYS A 14 -9.78 -2.90 8.78
N TRP A 15 -9.13 -2.63 9.92
CA TRP A 15 -7.67 -2.49 10.01
C TRP A 15 -6.87 -3.70 9.53
N THR A 16 -7.43 -4.91 9.63
CA THR A 16 -6.75 -6.16 9.25
C THR A 16 -6.78 -6.46 7.75
N ASP A 17 -7.69 -5.85 6.99
CA ASP A 17 -7.79 -6.03 5.54
C ASP A 17 -7.41 -4.73 4.84
N LEU A 18 -6.25 -4.73 4.20
CA LEU A 18 -5.70 -3.52 3.57
C LEU A 18 -6.59 -2.97 2.46
N ARG A 19 -7.32 -3.84 1.73
CA ARG A 19 -8.21 -3.42 0.64
C ARG A 19 -9.44 -2.72 1.20
N ASP A 20 -10.08 -3.32 2.19
CA ASP A 20 -11.25 -2.73 2.85
C ASP A 20 -10.89 -1.45 3.61
N LEU A 21 -9.75 -1.45 4.30
CA LEU A 21 -9.21 -0.29 4.99
C LEU A 21 -9.01 0.90 4.03
N LYS A 22 -8.39 0.63 2.87
CA LYS A 22 -8.22 1.64 1.81
C LYS A 22 -9.55 2.20 1.31
N ASN A 23 -10.54 1.33 1.09
CA ASN A 23 -11.85 1.75 0.62
C ASN A 23 -12.57 2.68 1.62
N GLU A 24 -12.53 2.37 2.92
CA GLU A 24 -13.16 3.22 3.95
C GLU A 24 -12.42 4.56 4.11
N PHE A 25 -11.08 4.57 4.09
CA PHE A 25 -10.29 5.81 4.08
C PHE A 25 -10.63 6.71 2.88
N GLU A 26 -10.69 6.14 1.67
CA GLU A 26 -11.04 6.87 0.45
C GLU A 26 -12.47 7.45 0.49
N LYS A 27 -13.41 6.65 1.00
CA LYS A 27 -14.82 7.06 1.14
C LYS A 27 -14.97 8.20 2.13
N PHE A 28 -14.36 8.10 3.31
CA PHE A 28 -14.50 9.12 4.34
C PHE A 28 -13.66 10.37 4.07
N SER A 29 -12.49 10.26 3.43
CA SER A 29 -11.70 11.44 3.04
C SER A 29 -12.46 12.36 2.08
N LYS A 30 -13.26 11.80 1.16
CA LYS A 30 -14.15 12.57 0.27
C LYS A 30 -15.29 13.25 1.02
N ARG A 31 -15.77 12.64 2.10
CA ARG A 31 -16.87 13.18 2.93
C ARG A 31 -16.40 14.28 3.88
N TYR A 32 -15.14 14.22 4.31
CA TYR A 32 -14.54 15.15 5.27
C TYR A 32 -13.30 15.83 4.67
N PRO A 33 -13.42 16.60 3.57
CA PRO A 33 -12.27 17.21 2.90
C PRO A 33 -11.60 18.30 3.75
N ASP A 34 -12.36 19.00 4.58
CA ASP A 34 -11.87 20.11 5.42
C ASP A 34 -11.36 19.65 6.80
N ASP A 35 -11.45 18.35 7.10
CA ASP A 35 -10.95 17.79 8.35
C ASP A 35 -9.44 17.56 8.25
N ILE A 36 -8.67 18.57 8.64
CA ILE A 36 -7.21 18.59 8.51
C ILE A 36 -6.56 17.38 9.20
N GLU A 37 -7.07 16.97 10.36
CA GLU A 37 -6.50 15.85 11.11
C GLU A 37 -6.77 14.52 10.40
N PHE A 38 -8.00 14.30 9.96
CA PHE A 38 -8.36 13.12 9.19
C PHE A 38 -7.56 13.05 7.88
N GLN A 39 -7.46 14.16 7.15
CA GLN A 39 -6.70 14.21 5.89
C GLN A 39 -5.21 13.95 6.11
N ARG A 40 -4.63 14.43 7.22
CA ARG A 40 -3.24 14.12 7.59
C ARG A 40 -3.03 12.62 7.77
N ILE A 41 -3.90 11.95 8.53
CA ILE A 41 -3.84 10.50 8.75
C ILE A 41 -4.01 9.73 7.44
N TYR A 42 -4.98 10.14 6.61
CA TYR A 42 -5.18 9.51 5.31
C TYR A 42 -3.98 9.70 4.36
N ASN A 43 -3.33 10.87 4.39
CA ASN A 43 -2.11 11.11 3.62
C ASN A 43 -0.95 10.20 4.07
N GLU A 44 -0.76 10.03 5.37
CA GLU A 44 0.23 9.10 5.92
C GLU A 44 -0.05 7.66 5.46
N PHE A 45 -1.31 7.23 5.48
CA PHE A 45 -1.71 5.93 4.96
C PHE A 45 -1.42 5.77 3.45
N LYS A 46 -1.68 6.79 2.63
CA LYS A 46 -1.33 6.76 1.20
C LYS A 46 0.18 6.63 0.98
N ASP A 47 0.99 7.35 1.75
CA ASP A 47 2.44 7.27 1.66
C ASP A 47 2.94 5.87 2.03
N TYR A 48 2.39 5.25 3.08
CA TYR A 48 2.68 3.85 3.41
C TYR A 48 2.38 2.90 2.24
N LEU A 49 1.22 3.02 1.58
CA LEU A 49 0.86 2.20 0.43
C LEU A 49 1.84 2.38 -0.74
N ARG A 50 2.24 3.62 -1.01
CA ARG A 50 3.19 3.94 -2.08
C ARG A 50 4.57 3.34 -1.81
N ILE A 51 5.12 3.57 -0.61
CA ILE A 51 6.45 3.07 -0.21
C ILE A 51 6.51 1.54 -0.31
N ASN A 52 5.47 0.85 0.16
CA ASN A 52 5.43 -0.61 0.08
C ASN A 52 5.31 -1.13 -1.35
N THR A 53 4.55 -0.43 -2.22
CA THR A 53 4.46 -0.79 -3.64
C THR A 53 5.83 -0.65 -4.32
N GLU A 54 6.52 0.46 -4.11
CA GLU A 54 7.87 0.69 -4.65
C GLU A 54 8.88 -0.34 -4.11
N ARG A 55 8.75 -0.73 -2.84
CA ARG A 55 9.57 -1.80 -2.26
C ARG A 55 9.29 -3.16 -2.90
N LEU A 56 8.02 -3.49 -3.13
CA LEU A 56 7.63 -4.75 -3.75
C LEU A 56 8.13 -4.86 -5.20
N GLU A 57 8.02 -3.78 -5.99
CA GLU A 57 8.53 -3.75 -7.37
C GLU A 57 10.06 -3.88 -7.44
N ARG A 58 10.79 -3.31 -6.46
CA ARG A 58 12.24 -3.53 -6.33
C ARG A 58 12.57 -4.99 -6.06
N ILE A 59 11.90 -5.61 -5.09
CA ILE A 59 12.09 -7.04 -4.77
C ILE A 59 11.80 -7.90 -6.01
N ARG A 60 10.72 -7.60 -6.74
CA ARG A 60 10.40 -8.27 -8.00
C ARG A 60 11.52 -8.12 -9.02
N SER A 61 12.02 -6.91 -9.24
CA SER A 61 13.11 -6.64 -10.20
C SER A 61 14.38 -7.41 -9.82
N GLU A 62 14.72 -7.47 -8.53
CA GLU A 62 15.87 -8.26 -8.04
C GLU A 62 15.68 -9.77 -8.32
N LEU A 63 14.46 -10.29 -8.12
CA LEU A 63 14.13 -11.68 -8.44
C LEU A 63 14.22 -11.98 -9.94
N GLU A 64 13.76 -11.06 -10.80
CA GLU A 64 13.86 -11.19 -12.26
C GLU A 64 15.31 -11.20 -12.74
N VAL A 65 16.17 -10.34 -12.18
CA VAL A 65 17.62 -10.35 -12.45
C VAL A 65 18.25 -11.67 -12.01
N LEU A 66 17.93 -12.14 -10.81
CA LEU A 66 18.44 -13.40 -10.28
C LEU A 66 18.04 -14.59 -11.16
N GLU A 67 16.79 -14.61 -11.63
CA GLU A 67 16.27 -15.64 -12.54
C GLU A 67 17.03 -15.67 -13.88
N LYS A 68 17.25 -14.49 -14.48
CA LYS A 68 18.00 -14.34 -15.73
C LYS A 68 19.46 -14.82 -15.59
N ASN A 69 20.12 -14.47 -14.49
CA ASN A 69 21.50 -14.89 -14.24
C ASN A 69 21.59 -16.42 -14.12
N ARG A 70 20.71 -17.04 -13.35
CA ARG A 70 20.68 -18.50 -13.16
C ARG A 70 20.39 -19.26 -14.45
N LYS A 71 19.50 -18.75 -15.32
CA LYS A 71 19.29 -19.35 -16.66
C LYS A 71 20.55 -19.31 -17.52
N THR A 72 21.33 -18.25 -17.43
CA THR A 72 22.59 -18.09 -18.16
C THR A 72 23.66 -19.04 -17.63
N GLU A 73 23.75 -19.22 -16.31
CA GLU A 73 24.66 -20.18 -15.67
C GLU A 73 24.37 -21.63 -16.07
N VAL A 74 23.09 -22.04 -16.06
CA VAL A 74 22.67 -23.37 -16.53
C VAL A 74 23.05 -23.59 -18.00
N SER A 75 22.88 -22.57 -18.84
CA SER A 75 23.22 -22.65 -20.27
C SER A 75 24.73 -22.74 -20.51
N ASN A 76 25.54 -22.06 -19.71
CA ASN A 76 27.01 -22.11 -19.81
C ASN A 76 27.62 -23.38 -19.20
N THR A 77 26.91 -24.08 -18.32
CA THR A 77 27.39 -25.33 -17.69
C THR A 77 27.12 -26.56 -18.58
N LEU A 78 26.27 -26.42 -19.60
CA LEU A 78 25.90 -27.49 -20.56
C LEU A 78 26.70 -27.43 -21.87
N LEU A 79 27.71 -26.56 -21.97
CA LEU A 79 28.68 -26.45 -23.06
C LEU A 79 30.07 -26.90 -22.58
#